data_AF-A0AAX3LDR2-F1
#
_entry.id   AF-A0AAX3LDR2-F1
#
_cell.length_a   1.000
_cell.length_b   1.000
_cell.length_c   1.000
_cell.angle_alpha   90.00
_cell.angle_beta   90.00
_cell.angle_gamma   90.00
#
_symmetry.space_group_name_H-M   'P 1'
#
loop_
_entity.id
_entity.type
_entity.pdbx_description
1 polymer ?
#
loop_
_entity_poly.entity_id
_entity_poly.type
_entity_poly.pdbx_seq_one_letter_code
_entity_poly.pdbx_strand_id
1 'polypeptide(L)'
;MAKNDFKPFATGNGANVLTQAEYEALAALASGFTSGKASSAQINKAIRQATVIASVIAQFTADNGGSDVLDNGNTAAILASFITALNTSVGNSLGSNFLGKTNNLSDISNATTSRQNLSAAKSGVNSDITALNGLTTPLTVPQGGTGASSAINARANLYAAQLGANSDITSLSGLTTALSIPQGGTGATSAAQARDNLFAAGRNANSDITSLSGLTTALSVDQGGTGAKTAANARSNIGAAASGSNSDITSLNGLTKAIDITQGGTGATSAAQARDNLFAAGRNANSDITSLSGLTTALSVPQGGTGAKTATAARANLFAGGIPTALNSAQGWWKCADTGRIFQHGKVTITSGSQLTFPIAFPNACFAVIMTDNDGYKVAGLLGATTTYASFTSGSGGAVTVGYLAIGY
;
A
#
# COMPACT_ATOMS: atom_id res chain seq x y z
N MET A 1 -84.23 -73.76 -19.80
CA MET A 1 -83.82 -73.33 -21.15
C MET A 1 -85.06 -73.05 -21.94
N ALA A 2 -85.05 -71.98 -22.73
CA ALA A 2 -86.13 -71.70 -23.66
C ALA A 2 -86.28 -72.86 -24.67
N LYS A 3 -87.50 -73.12 -25.08
CA LYS A 3 -87.89 -74.22 -25.95
C LYS A 3 -87.81 -73.80 -27.41
N ASN A 4 -87.24 -74.67 -28.24
CA ASN A 4 -87.27 -74.54 -29.70
C ASN A 4 -88.26 -75.55 -30.28
N ASP A 5 -89.34 -75.08 -30.92
CA ASP A 5 -90.34 -75.93 -31.56
C ASP A 5 -90.01 -76.30 -33.01
N PHE A 6 -89.07 -75.60 -33.66
CA PHE A 6 -88.62 -75.91 -35.02
C PHE A 6 -87.69 -77.13 -34.99
N LYS A 7 -88.20 -78.28 -35.47
CA LYS A 7 -87.46 -79.54 -35.45
C LYS A 7 -86.87 -79.89 -36.82
N PRO A 8 -85.63 -80.40 -36.86
CA PRO A 8 -85.04 -80.87 -38.10
C PRO A 8 -85.73 -82.15 -38.56
N PHE A 9 -86.06 -82.24 -39.85
CA PHE A 9 -86.69 -83.41 -40.44
C PHE A 9 -85.66 -84.39 -41.03
N ALA A 10 -85.90 -85.70 -40.91
CA ALA A 10 -85.10 -86.77 -41.54
C ALA A 10 -83.58 -86.76 -41.22
N THR A 11 -83.21 -86.44 -39.97
CA THR A 11 -81.81 -86.46 -39.50
C THR A 11 -81.35 -87.81 -38.93
N GLY A 12 -82.25 -88.77 -38.75
CA GLY A 12 -81.93 -90.09 -38.20
C GLY A 12 -81.03 -90.92 -39.11
N ASN A 13 -80.31 -91.87 -38.51
CA ASN A 13 -79.52 -92.85 -39.26
C ASN A 13 -80.42 -93.68 -40.20
N GLY A 14 -80.00 -93.87 -41.45
CA GLY A 14 -80.82 -94.56 -42.46
C GLY A 14 -82.03 -93.78 -42.96
N ALA A 15 -82.10 -92.46 -42.73
CA ALA A 15 -83.17 -91.63 -43.29
C ALA A 15 -83.25 -91.76 -44.81
N ASN A 16 -84.48 -91.86 -45.35
CA ASN A 16 -84.73 -91.91 -46.79
C ASN A 16 -84.51 -90.54 -47.43
N VAL A 17 -83.26 -90.20 -47.70
CA VAL A 17 -82.79 -88.95 -48.29
C VAL A 17 -81.68 -89.26 -49.28
N LEU A 18 -81.58 -88.47 -50.36
CA LEU A 18 -80.44 -88.56 -51.26
C LEU A 18 -79.11 -88.28 -50.53
N THR A 19 -78.03 -88.91 -51.03
CA THR A 19 -76.68 -88.48 -50.68
C THR A 19 -76.44 -87.03 -51.14
N GLN A 20 -75.39 -86.39 -50.64
CA GLN A 20 -75.09 -85.02 -51.05
C GLN A 20 -74.76 -84.94 -52.55
N ALA A 21 -73.93 -85.85 -53.06
CA ALA A 21 -73.56 -85.90 -54.47
C ALA A 21 -74.76 -86.12 -55.40
N GLU A 22 -75.67 -87.03 -55.04
CA GLU A 22 -76.89 -87.27 -55.84
C GLU A 22 -77.86 -86.08 -55.82
N TYR A 23 -77.92 -85.32 -54.72
CA TYR A 23 -78.76 -84.13 -54.62
C TYR A 23 -78.19 -82.97 -55.44
N GLU A 24 -76.87 -82.78 -55.43
CA GLU A 24 -76.18 -81.76 -56.24
C GLU A 24 -76.29 -82.03 -57.74
N ALA A 25 -76.31 -83.32 -58.13
CA ALA A 25 -76.51 -83.74 -59.52
C ALA A 25 -77.99 -83.72 -59.98
N LEU A 26 -78.94 -83.53 -59.06
CA LEU A 26 -80.37 -83.55 -59.37
C LEU A 26 -80.77 -82.31 -60.17
N ALA A 27 -81.28 -82.47 -61.40
CA ALA A 27 -81.73 -81.35 -62.23
C ALA A 27 -82.77 -80.45 -61.52
N ALA A 28 -83.63 -81.05 -60.68
CA ALA A 28 -84.63 -80.34 -59.88
C ALA A 28 -84.04 -79.42 -58.79
N LEU A 29 -82.74 -79.51 -58.48
CA LEU A 29 -82.07 -78.55 -57.58
C LEU A 29 -82.05 -77.14 -58.19
N ALA A 30 -81.88 -77.04 -59.50
CA ALA A 30 -81.87 -75.77 -60.22
C ALA A 30 -83.28 -75.31 -60.62
N SER A 31 -84.13 -76.23 -61.09
CA SER A 31 -85.45 -75.90 -61.65
C SER A 31 -86.62 -76.03 -60.66
N GLY A 32 -86.39 -76.59 -59.47
CA GLY A 32 -87.46 -77.13 -58.63
C GLY A 32 -88.09 -78.39 -59.22
N PHE A 33 -88.98 -79.03 -58.45
CA PHE A 33 -89.79 -80.14 -58.95
C PHE A 33 -90.91 -79.61 -59.84
N THR A 34 -90.94 -80.05 -61.09
CA THR A 34 -91.98 -79.70 -62.08
C THR A 34 -93.12 -80.73 -62.07
N SER A 35 -94.08 -80.62 -63.00
CA SER A 35 -95.23 -81.53 -63.10
C SER A 35 -94.77 -83.00 -63.19
N GLY A 36 -95.19 -83.82 -62.23
CA GLY A 36 -94.77 -85.22 -62.10
C GLY A 36 -94.69 -85.66 -60.65
N LYS A 37 -94.21 -86.89 -60.44
CA LYS A 37 -93.98 -87.46 -59.10
C LYS A 37 -92.52 -87.27 -58.71
N ALA A 38 -92.25 -86.49 -57.66
CA ALA A 38 -90.92 -86.42 -57.05
C ALA A 38 -90.68 -87.65 -56.16
N SER A 39 -89.47 -88.21 -56.19
CA SER A 39 -89.12 -89.31 -55.28
C SER A 39 -89.11 -88.82 -53.84
N SER A 40 -89.60 -89.64 -52.92
CA SER A 40 -89.61 -89.32 -51.49
C SER A 40 -88.20 -89.01 -50.96
N ALA A 41 -87.16 -89.68 -51.46
CA ALA A 41 -85.77 -89.38 -51.10
C ALA A 41 -85.32 -87.98 -51.52
N GLN A 42 -85.81 -87.49 -52.67
CA GLN A 42 -85.48 -86.15 -53.19
C GLN A 42 -86.18 -85.06 -52.37
N ILE A 43 -87.48 -85.24 -52.10
CA ILE A 43 -88.26 -84.29 -51.30
C ILE A 43 -87.76 -84.25 -49.85
N ASN A 44 -87.52 -85.41 -49.23
CA ASN A 44 -87.01 -85.47 -47.88
C ASN A 44 -85.64 -84.79 -47.75
N LYS A 45 -84.76 -84.89 -48.76
CA LYS A 45 -83.46 -84.20 -48.75
C LYS A 45 -83.62 -82.68 -48.79
N ALA A 46 -84.52 -82.17 -49.63
CA ALA A 46 -84.80 -80.73 -49.72
C ALA A 46 -85.41 -80.19 -48.41
N ILE A 47 -86.44 -80.88 -47.86
CA ILE A 47 -87.07 -80.51 -46.58
C ILE A 47 -86.06 -80.60 -45.44
N ARG A 48 -85.20 -81.62 -45.41
CA ARG A 48 -84.14 -81.74 -44.40
C ARG A 48 -83.19 -80.55 -44.41
N GLN A 49 -82.68 -80.14 -45.58
CA GLN A 49 -81.75 -78.99 -45.66
C GLN A 49 -82.39 -77.72 -45.08
N ALA A 50 -83.66 -77.46 -45.40
CA ALA A 50 -84.39 -76.29 -44.89
C ALA A 50 -84.65 -76.38 -43.38
N THR A 51 -85.20 -77.50 -42.91
CA THR A 51 -85.61 -77.67 -41.51
C THR A 51 -84.42 -77.78 -40.55
N VAL A 52 -83.28 -78.31 -41.00
CA VAL A 52 -82.05 -78.35 -40.19
C VAL A 52 -81.56 -76.94 -39.88
N ILE A 53 -81.40 -76.08 -40.89
CA ILE A 53 -80.95 -74.69 -40.67
C ILE A 53 -81.96 -73.91 -39.83
N ALA A 54 -83.26 -74.06 -40.10
CA ALA A 54 -84.31 -73.44 -39.30
C ALA A 54 -84.22 -73.86 -37.82
N SER A 55 -84.03 -75.14 -37.54
CA SER A 55 -83.89 -75.63 -36.16
C SER A 55 -82.65 -75.10 -35.46
N VAL A 56 -81.52 -74.93 -36.17
CA VAL A 56 -80.27 -74.41 -35.61
C VAL A 56 -80.41 -72.93 -35.26
N ILE A 57 -80.98 -72.12 -36.15
CA ILE A 57 -81.22 -70.69 -35.89
C ILE A 57 -82.22 -70.51 -34.76
N ALA A 58 -83.30 -71.30 -34.74
CA ALA A 58 -84.29 -71.28 -33.67
C ALA A 58 -83.68 -71.73 -32.33
N GLN A 59 -82.77 -72.71 -32.33
CA GLN A 59 -82.06 -73.12 -31.12
C GLN A 59 -81.12 -72.02 -30.61
N PHE A 60 -80.32 -71.41 -31.49
CA PHE A 60 -79.47 -70.26 -31.14
C PHE A 60 -80.30 -69.13 -30.53
N THR A 61 -81.47 -68.86 -31.14
CA THR A 61 -82.41 -67.84 -30.69
C THR A 61 -82.96 -68.14 -29.30
N ALA A 62 -83.38 -69.38 -29.05
CA ALA A 62 -83.86 -69.81 -27.74
C ALA A 62 -82.75 -69.69 -26.67
N ASP A 63 -81.55 -70.20 -26.99
CA ASP A 63 -80.44 -70.28 -26.05
C ASP A 63 -79.92 -68.89 -25.63
N ASN A 64 -79.86 -67.93 -26.57
CA ASN A 64 -79.30 -66.60 -26.31
C ASN A 64 -80.36 -65.50 -26.13
N GLY A 65 -81.60 -65.72 -26.55
CA GLY A 65 -82.71 -64.76 -26.45
C GLY A 65 -83.56 -64.93 -25.18
N GLY A 66 -83.45 -66.07 -24.50
CA GLY A 66 -84.12 -66.32 -23.22
C GLY A 66 -85.64 -66.55 -23.29
N SER A 67 -86.20 -66.66 -24.50
CA SER A 67 -87.64 -66.89 -24.75
C SER A 67 -87.85 -68.03 -25.73
N ASP A 68 -88.97 -68.74 -25.59
CA ASP A 68 -89.33 -69.87 -26.46
C ASP A 68 -89.51 -69.44 -27.92
N VAL A 69 -89.02 -70.26 -28.85
CA VAL A 69 -89.19 -70.08 -30.29
C VAL A 69 -90.26 -71.06 -30.77
N LEU A 70 -91.51 -70.59 -30.74
CA LEU A 70 -92.72 -71.38 -30.99
C LEU A 70 -93.06 -71.47 -32.48
N ASP A 71 -93.45 -72.65 -32.95
CA ASP A 71 -93.95 -72.87 -34.32
C ASP A 71 -95.46 -72.64 -34.38
N ASN A 72 -95.88 -71.37 -34.27
CA ASN A 72 -97.29 -70.96 -34.28
C ASN A 72 -97.61 -69.94 -35.39
N GLY A 73 -96.69 -69.75 -36.34
CA GLY A 73 -96.82 -68.79 -37.45
C GLY A 73 -96.53 -67.33 -37.12
N ASN A 74 -96.18 -66.97 -35.87
CA ASN A 74 -95.86 -65.59 -35.50
C ASN A 74 -94.40 -65.22 -35.82
N THR A 75 -94.14 -64.83 -37.07
CA THR A 75 -92.80 -64.48 -37.55
C THR A 75 -92.22 -63.23 -36.89
N ALA A 76 -93.05 -62.28 -36.47
CA ALA A 76 -92.60 -61.06 -35.78
C ALA A 76 -91.99 -61.37 -34.41
N ALA A 77 -92.62 -62.27 -33.64
CA ALA A 77 -92.10 -62.72 -32.35
C ALA A 77 -90.75 -63.47 -32.50
N ILE A 78 -90.63 -64.29 -33.55
CA ILE A 78 -89.39 -65.01 -33.86
C ILE A 78 -88.27 -64.02 -34.20
N LEU A 79 -88.53 -63.01 -35.05
CA LEU A 79 -87.54 -61.99 -35.41
C LEU A 79 -87.08 -61.16 -34.20
N ALA A 80 -88.01 -60.72 -33.35
CA ALA A 80 -87.68 -59.97 -32.13
C ALA A 80 -86.81 -60.80 -31.17
N SER A 81 -87.13 -62.09 -31.04
CA SER A 81 -86.34 -63.03 -30.24
C SER A 81 -84.95 -63.22 -30.83
N PHE A 82 -84.83 -63.33 -32.16
CA PHE A 82 -83.55 -63.48 -32.84
C PHE A 82 -82.64 -62.24 -32.69
N ILE A 83 -83.19 -61.03 -32.81
CA ILE A 83 -82.43 -59.78 -32.59
C ILE A 83 -81.93 -59.71 -31.14
N THR A 84 -82.78 -60.07 -30.19
CA THR A 84 -82.41 -60.15 -28.76
C THR A 84 -81.27 -61.14 -28.55
N ALA A 85 -81.40 -62.35 -29.10
CA ALA A 85 -80.38 -63.38 -29.02
C ALA A 85 -79.02 -62.92 -29.57
N LEU A 86 -79.03 -62.23 -30.72
CA LEU A 86 -77.82 -61.70 -31.34
C LEU A 86 -77.16 -60.63 -30.46
N ASN A 87 -77.93 -59.66 -29.96
CA ASN A 87 -77.41 -58.59 -29.11
C ASN A 87 -76.86 -59.12 -27.77
N THR A 88 -77.55 -60.08 -27.16
CA THR A 88 -77.10 -60.73 -25.92
C THR A 88 -75.80 -61.50 -26.14
N SER A 89 -75.70 -62.29 -27.22
CA SER A 89 -74.49 -63.05 -27.54
C SER A 89 -73.27 -62.13 -27.75
N VAL A 90 -73.46 -61.02 -28.47
CA VAL A 90 -72.42 -60.01 -28.69
C VAL A 90 -72.05 -59.30 -27.38
N GLY A 91 -73.05 -58.87 -26.59
CA GLY A 91 -72.83 -58.22 -25.29
C GLY A 91 -72.03 -59.07 -24.31
N ASN A 92 -72.38 -60.35 -24.17
CA ASN A 92 -71.68 -61.29 -23.29
C ASN A 92 -70.22 -61.51 -23.70
N SER A 93 -69.92 -61.50 -25.00
CA SER A 93 -68.56 -61.73 -25.52
C SER A 93 -67.65 -60.50 -25.35
N LEU A 94 -68.22 -59.29 -25.29
CA LEU A 94 -67.47 -58.03 -25.23
C LEU A 94 -67.41 -57.43 -23.81
N GLY A 95 -68.38 -57.72 -22.93
CA GLY A 95 -68.60 -56.97 -21.69
C GLY A 95 -67.43 -56.92 -20.69
N SER A 96 -66.56 -57.92 -20.62
CA SER A 96 -65.42 -57.94 -19.67
C SER A 96 -64.10 -57.44 -20.25
N ASN A 97 -64.00 -57.29 -21.58
CA ASN A 97 -62.74 -57.02 -22.28
C ASN A 97 -62.61 -55.55 -22.72
N PHE A 98 -63.68 -54.76 -22.59
CA PHE A 98 -63.73 -53.36 -23.03
C PHE A 98 -64.30 -52.46 -21.94
N LEU A 99 -63.90 -51.20 -21.93
CA LEU A 99 -64.41 -50.19 -21.00
C LEU A 99 -65.76 -49.65 -21.47
N GLY A 100 -66.76 -49.63 -20.59
CA GLY A 100 -68.05 -49.01 -20.86
C GLY A 100 -67.97 -47.50 -20.74
N LYS A 101 -68.31 -46.75 -21.81
CA LYS A 101 -68.33 -45.28 -21.78
C LYS A 101 -69.25 -44.73 -20.67
N THR A 102 -70.37 -45.40 -20.40
CA THR A 102 -71.35 -45.00 -19.37
C THR A 102 -70.87 -45.23 -17.95
N ASN A 103 -69.90 -46.10 -17.75
CA ASN A 103 -69.48 -46.55 -16.43
C ASN A 103 -68.34 -45.69 -15.87
N ASN A 104 -67.84 -44.71 -16.63
CA ASN A 104 -66.83 -43.74 -16.21
C ASN A 104 -65.71 -44.36 -15.36
N LEU A 105 -65.12 -45.45 -15.86
CA LEU A 105 -64.04 -46.19 -15.23
C LEU A 105 -64.40 -46.97 -13.94
N SER A 106 -65.67 -47.06 -13.55
CA SER A 106 -66.13 -47.91 -12.44
C SER A 106 -66.06 -49.42 -12.76
N ASP A 107 -65.94 -49.79 -14.04
CA ASP A 107 -65.62 -51.16 -14.48
C ASP A 107 -64.23 -51.62 -14.03
N ILE A 108 -63.39 -50.68 -13.57
CA ILE A 108 -62.05 -50.97 -13.08
C ILE A 108 -62.15 -51.46 -11.64
N SER A 109 -62.16 -52.78 -11.47
CA SER A 109 -62.25 -53.47 -10.16
C SER A 109 -61.13 -53.11 -9.18
N ASN A 110 -59.95 -52.73 -9.67
CA ASN A 110 -58.84 -52.26 -8.85
C ASN A 110 -58.18 -51.03 -9.48
N ALA A 111 -58.73 -49.85 -9.17
CA ALA A 111 -58.20 -48.58 -9.64
C ALA A 111 -56.72 -48.37 -9.27
N THR A 112 -56.24 -49.01 -8.19
CA THR A 112 -54.85 -48.96 -7.76
C THR A 112 -53.92 -49.76 -8.69
N THR A 113 -54.28 -50.99 -9.06
CA THR A 113 -53.51 -51.81 -10.01
C THR A 113 -53.59 -51.24 -11.42
N SER A 114 -54.73 -50.70 -11.85
CA SER A 114 -54.84 -50.06 -13.17
C SER A 114 -53.98 -48.81 -13.29
N ARG A 115 -53.91 -47.96 -12.26
CA ARG A 115 -52.95 -46.84 -12.25
C ARG A 115 -51.49 -47.30 -12.31
N GLN A 116 -51.16 -48.43 -11.69
CA GLN A 116 -49.82 -49.04 -11.78
C GLN A 116 -49.53 -49.55 -13.20
N ASN A 117 -50.47 -50.27 -13.82
CA ASN A 117 -50.31 -50.81 -15.17
C ASN A 117 -50.25 -49.72 -16.25
N LEU A 118 -50.97 -48.59 -16.06
CA LEU A 118 -50.94 -47.44 -16.97
C LEU A 118 -49.75 -46.50 -16.72
N SER A 119 -48.87 -46.82 -15.76
CA SER A 119 -47.76 -45.93 -15.34
C SER A 119 -48.21 -44.52 -14.96
N ALA A 120 -49.46 -44.35 -14.51
CA ALA A 120 -49.98 -43.04 -14.14
C ALA A 120 -49.45 -42.63 -12.77
N ALA A 121 -48.35 -41.87 -12.75
CA ALA A 121 -47.78 -41.07 -11.65
C ALA A 121 -48.18 -41.52 -10.24
N LYS A 122 -47.78 -42.73 -9.86
CA LYS A 122 -47.91 -43.22 -8.49
C LYS A 122 -46.54 -43.19 -7.82
N SER A 123 -46.45 -42.43 -6.72
CA SER A 123 -45.32 -42.36 -5.77
C SER A 123 -44.31 -41.23 -5.98
N GLY A 124 -44.73 -39.98 -6.21
CA GLY A 124 -43.86 -38.79 -6.02
C GLY A 124 -42.60 -38.71 -6.89
N VAL A 125 -42.34 -39.72 -7.72
CA VAL A 125 -41.27 -39.81 -8.70
C VAL A 125 -41.97 -39.81 -10.05
N ASN A 126 -42.28 -38.60 -10.50
CA ASN A 126 -42.95 -38.32 -11.78
C ASN A 126 -41.93 -38.32 -12.91
N SER A 127 -41.09 -39.36 -13.02
CA SER A 127 -39.99 -39.43 -13.99
C SER A 127 -40.46 -39.45 -15.46
N ASP A 128 -41.75 -39.73 -15.67
CA ASP A 128 -42.46 -39.74 -16.94
C ASP A 128 -43.07 -38.37 -17.31
N ILE A 129 -43.17 -37.43 -16.35
CA ILE A 129 -43.69 -36.10 -16.62
C ILE A 129 -42.59 -35.21 -17.19
N THR A 130 -42.65 -34.96 -18.50
CA THR A 130 -41.69 -34.11 -19.22
C THR A 130 -42.11 -32.64 -19.29
N ALA A 131 -43.40 -32.32 -19.05
CA ALA A 131 -43.90 -30.94 -18.98
C ALA A 131 -45.20 -30.84 -18.15
N LEU A 132 -45.40 -29.71 -17.43
CA LEU A 132 -46.65 -29.35 -16.74
C LEU A 132 -47.24 -28.06 -17.33
N ASN A 133 -47.79 -28.13 -18.54
CA ASN A 133 -48.44 -26.97 -19.17
C ASN A 133 -49.82 -26.72 -18.55
N GLY A 134 -50.11 -25.47 -18.16
CA GLY A 134 -51.43 -25.05 -17.67
C GLY A 134 -51.58 -24.95 -16.14
N LEU A 135 -50.51 -25.10 -15.38
CA LEU A 135 -50.56 -24.92 -13.94
C LEU A 135 -50.66 -23.43 -13.57
N THR A 136 -51.78 -23.03 -12.95
CA THR A 136 -52.04 -21.63 -12.53
C THR A 136 -51.74 -21.39 -11.05
N THR A 137 -51.43 -22.43 -10.29
CA THR A 137 -51.07 -22.37 -8.87
C THR A 137 -49.67 -22.93 -8.64
N PRO A 138 -48.76 -22.22 -7.96
CA PRO A 138 -47.40 -22.71 -7.71
C PRO A 138 -47.38 -24.03 -6.94
N LEU A 139 -46.47 -24.94 -7.32
CA LEU A 139 -46.21 -26.16 -6.54
C LEU A 139 -45.61 -25.81 -5.19
N THR A 140 -46.10 -26.45 -4.13
CA THR A 140 -45.48 -26.33 -2.81
C THR A 140 -44.10 -26.96 -2.79
N VAL A 141 -43.22 -26.54 -1.88
CA VAL A 141 -41.84 -27.04 -1.78
C VAL A 141 -41.74 -28.59 -1.77
N PRO A 142 -42.57 -29.34 -1.00
CA PRO A 142 -42.56 -30.80 -1.04
C PRO A 142 -42.93 -31.43 -2.40
N GLN A 143 -43.62 -30.67 -3.27
CA GLN A 143 -44.13 -31.14 -4.56
C GLN A 143 -43.28 -30.64 -5.75
N GLY A 144 -42.44 -29.62 -5.55
CA GLY A 144 -41.69 -28.94 -6.60
C GLY A 144 -40.43 -29.66 -7.11
N GLY A 145 -40.33 -30.98 -6.97
CA GLY A 145 -39.22 -31.77 -7.51
C GLY A 145 -37.84 -31.56 -6.84
N THR A 146 -37.73 -30.68 -5.85
CA THR A 146 -36.47 -30.44 -5.12
C THR A 146 -36.18 -31.50 -4.06
N GLY A 147 -37.13 -32.38 -3.71
CA GLY A 147 -36.99 -33.36 -2.64
C GLY A 147 -36.90 -32.76 -1.22
N ALA A 148 -37.18 -31.46 -1.06
CA ALA A 148 -37.08 -30.75 0.20
C ALA A 148 -38.43 -30.55 0.89
N SER A 149 -38.46 -30.64 2.21
CA SER A 149 -39.64 -30.31 3.05
C SER A 149 -39.59 -28.89 3.64
N SER A 150 -38.50 -28.16 3.43
CA SER A 150 -38.32 -26.77 3.88
C SER A 150 -37.75 -25.90 2.75
N ALA A 151 -38.04 -24.60 2.79
CA ALA A 151 -37.51 -23.66 1.79
C ALA A 151 -35.97 -23.62 1.77
N ILE A 152 -35.32 -23.86 2.92
CA ILE A 152 -33.85 -23.89 3.04
C ILE A 152 -33.28 -25.07 2.26
N ASN A 153 -33.81 -26.28 2.48
CA ASN A 153 -33.34 -27.49 1.79
C ASN A 153 -33.65 -27.43 0.29
N ALA A 154 -34.76 -26.80 -0.10
CA ALA A 154 -35.12 -26.62 -1.52
C ALA A 154 -34.10 -25.75 -2.26
N ARG A 155 -33.66 -24.65 -1.64
CA ARG A 155 -32.61 -23.79 -2.20
C ARG A 155 -31.27 -24.51 -2.31
N ALA A 156 -30.92 -25.33 -1.34
CA ALA A 156 -29.70 -26.16 -1.37
C ALA A 156 -29.72 -27.16 -2.53
N ASN A 157 -30.84 -27.87 -2.71
CA ASN A 157 -30.97 -28.90 -3.75
C ASN A 157 -31.00 -28.31 -5.17
N LEU A 158 -31.31 -27.02 -5.32
CA LEU A 158 -31.23 -26.28 -6.58
C LEU A 158 -29.88 -25.62 -6.84
N TYR A 159 -28.88 -25.76 -5.94
CA TYR A 159 -27.61 -25.02 -6.00
C TYR A 159 -27.79 -23.49 -6.10
N ALA A 160 -28.90 -22.95 -5.58
CA ALA A 160 -29.27 -21.54 -5.81
C ALA A 160 -28.22 -20.55 -5.28
N ALA A 161 -27.50 -20.91 -4.22
CA ALA A 161 -26.43 -20.08 -3.65
C ALA A 161 -25.16 -20.03 -4.52
N GLN A 162 -24.96 -20.97 -5.44
CA GLN A 162 -23.76 -21.07 -6.28
C GLN A 162 -23.83 -20.18 -7.55
N LEU A 163 -25.03 -19.68 -7.91
CA LEU A 163 -25.26 -18.94 -9.17
C LEU A 163 -26.09 -17.64 -9.01
N GLY A 164 -26.35 -17.16 -7.79
CA GLY A 164 -27.23 -16.00 -7.55
C GLY A 164 -26.64 -14.90 -6.68
N ALA A 165 -27.14 -13.67 -6.85
CA ALA A 165 -26.93 -12.58 -5.89
C ALA A 165 -27.73 -12.89 -4.61
N ASN A 166 -27.03 -13.33 -3.56
CA ASN A 166 -27.61 -13.81 -2.30
C ASN A 166 -27.95 -12.65 -1.33
N SER A 167 -28.71 -11.66 -1.80
CA SER A 167 -29.08 -10.47 -1.01
C SER A 167 -30.03 -10.77 0.16
N ASP A 168 -30.58 -11.98 0.21
CA ASP A 168 -31.47 -12.49 1.25
C ASP A 168 -30.72 -13.16 2.42
N ILE A 169 -29.39 -13.31 2.34
CA ILE A 169 -28.59 -13.84 3.46
C ILE A 169 -28.40 -12.75 4.53
N THR A 170 -29.10 -12.90 5.65
CA THR A 170 -29.02 -11.99 6.80
C THR A 170 -28.01 -12.41 7.88
N SER A 171 -27.43 -13.62 7.80
CA SER A 171 -26.41 -14.12 8.73
C SER A 171 -25.57 -15.26 8.13
N LEU A 172 -24.26 -15.29 8.43
CA LEU A 172 -23.31 -16.36 8.03
C LEU A 172 -22.58 -16.97 9.25
N SER A 173 -23.31 -17.32 10.31
CA SER A 173 -22.73 -17.78 11.59
C SER A 173 -21.94 -19.11 11.54
N GLY A 174 -22.03 -19.88 10.45
CA GLY A 174 -21.34 -21.17 10.29
C GLY A 174 -20.04 -21.13 9.47
N LEU A 175 -19.59 -19.95 9.05
CA LEU A 175 -18.44 -19.83 8.15
C LEU A 175 -17.11 -19.90 8.92
N THR A 176 -16.34 -20.97 8.69
CA THR A 176 -15.02 -21.18 9.32
C THR A 176 -13.83 -20.81 8.41
N THR A 177 -14.09 -20.37 7.17
CA THR A 177 -13.08 -19.97 6.18
C THR A 177 -13.34 -18.54 5.73
N ALA A 178 -12.31 -17.69 5.73
CA ALA A 178 -12.45 -16.28 5.37
C ALA A 178 -12.92 -16.07 3.92
N LEU A 179 -13.82 -15.10 3.72
CA LEU A 179 -14.28 -14.67 2.39
C LEU A 179 -13.19 -13.87 1.68
N SER A 180 -13.08 -14.00 0.35
CA SER A 180 -12.18 -13.12 -0.42
C SER A 180 -12.71 -11.68 -0.42
N ILE A 181 -11.87 -10.69 -0.77
CA ILE A 181 -12.24 -9.27 -0.76
C ILE A 181 -13.56 -8.98 -1.51
N PRO A 182 -13.81 -9.51 -2.72
CA PRO A 182 -15.10 -9.33 -3.41
C PRO A 182 -16.32 -9.96 -2.72
N GLN A 183 -16.10 -10.84 -1.75
CA GLN A 183 -17.14 -11.64 -1.07
C GLN A 183 -17.34 -11.20 0.40
N GLY A 184 -16.35 -10.55 1.02
CA GLY A 184 -16.44 -10.03 2.38
C GLY A 184 -17.33 -8.79 2.43
N GLY A 185 -18.29 -8.78 3.38
CA GLY A 185 -19.42 -7.86 3.57
C GLY A 185 -19.15 -6.35 3.69
N THR A 186 -18.02 -5.89 3.17
CA THR A 186 -17.71 -4.51 2.86
C THR A 186 -18.49 -4.00 1.65
N GLY A 187 -18.94 -4.87 0.73
CA GLY A 187 -19.55 -4.45 -0.55
C GLY A 187 -18.56 -3.92 -1.59
N ALA A 188 -17.25 -4.10 -1.37
CA ALA A 188 -16.20 -3.61 -2.25
C ALA A 188 -15.78 -4.63 -3.32
N THR A 189 -15.58 -4.19 -4.57
CA THR A 189 -15.04 -5.03 -5.65
C THR A 189 -13.53 -4.86 -5.85
N SER A 190 -12.88 -4.01 -5.04
CA SER A 190 -11.44 -3.79 -5.06
C SER A 190 -10.87 -3.67 -3.64
N ALA A 191 -9.58 -3.97 -3.49
CA ALA A 191 -8.88 -3.79 -2.21
C ALA A 191 -8.87 -2.33 -1.72
N ALA A 192 -9.07 -1.34 -2.61
CA ALA A 192 -9.17 0.06 -2.23
C ALA A 192 -10.51 0.37 -1.55
N GLN A 193 -11.63 0.05 -2.21
CA GLN A 193 -12.97 0.22 -1.63
C GLN A 193 -13.15 -0.58 -0.34
N ALA A 194 -12.53 -1.76 -0.22
CA ALA A 194 -12.66 -2.57 0.99
C ALA A 194 -12.01 -1.90 2.20
N ARG A 195 -10.93 -1.13 1.98
CA ARG A 195 -10.30 -0.32 3.03
C ARG A 195 -11.14 0.88 3.41
N ASP A 196 -11.71 1.58 2.41
CA ASP A 196 -12.62 2.71 2.64
C ASP A 196 -13.82 2.28 3.51
N ASN A 197 -14.42 1.14 3.19
CA ASN A 197 -15.59 0.63 3.91
C ASN A 197 -15.28 0.11 5.32
N LEU A 198 -14.01 -0.18 5.61
CA LEU A 198 -13.53 -0.55 6.95
C LEU A 198 -12.94 0.62 7.74
N PHE A 199 -12.87 1.82 7.14
CA PHE A 199 -12.09 2.94 7.67
C PHE A 199 -10.63 2.53 7.96
N ALA A 200 -10.10 1.59 7.18
CA ALA A 200 -8.75 1.10 7.32
C ALA A 200 -7.80 1.98 6.54
N ALA A 201 -6.81 2.52 7.24
CA ALA A 201 -5.69 3.24 6.66
C ALA A 201 -5.07 2.49 5.46
N GLY A 202 -4.88 3.20 4.35
CA GLY A 202 -4.27 2.67 3.13
C GLY A 202 -2.79 2.29 3.32
N ARG A 203 -2.20 1.66 2.30
CA ARG A 203 -0.72 1.69 2.17
C ARG A 203 -0.35 3.13 1.75
N ASN A 204 0.65 3.72 2.40
CA ASN A 204 1.17 5.09 2.22
C ASN A 204 0.47 6.17 3.07
N ALA A 205 0.05 7.29 2.49
CA ALA A 205 -0.43 8.45 3.24
C ALA A 205 -1.84 8.22 3.81
N ASN A 206 -1.94 8.18 5.14
CA ASN A 206 -3.20 7.99 5.87
C ASN A 206 -3.74 9.34 6.32
N SER A 207 -4.16 10.18 5.36
CA SER A 207 -4.70 11.51 5.62
C SER A 207 -6.05 11.51 6.37
N ASP A 208 -6.68 10.34 6.45
CA ASP A 208 -7.91 10.04 7.17
C ASP A 208 -7.71 9.89 8.69
N ILE A 209 -6.48 9.65 9.15
CA ILE A 209 -6.19 9.55 10.59
C ILE A 209 -6.10 10.96 11.19
N THR A 210 -7.16 11.37 11.87
CA THR A 210 -7.22 12.67 12.58
C THR A 210 -6.68 12.62 14.01
N SER A 211 -6.50 11.42 14.59
CA SER A 211 -5.94 11.22 15.93
C SER A 211 -5.33 9.81 16.10
N LEU A 212 -4.17 9.71 16.77
CA LEU A 212 -3.51 8.44 17.15
C LEU A 212 -3.47 8.26 18.69
N SER A 213 -4.63 8.35 19.36
CA SER A 213 -4.74 8.36 20.82
C SER A 213 -4.27 7.08 21.55
N GLY A 214 -4.02 5.97 20.84
CA GLY A 214 -3.58 4.70 21.41
C GLY A 214 -2.09 4.38 21.25
N LEU A 215 -1.30 5.25 20.63
CA LEU A 215 0.11 4.98 20.35
C LEU A 215 1.00 5.37 21.54
N THR A 216 1.52 4.38 22.25
CA THR A 216 2.40 4.57 23.42
C THR A 216 3.90 4.57 23.08
N THR A 217 4.26 4.24 21.83
CA THR A 217 5.65 4.23 21.33
C THR A 217 5.85 5.34 20.30
N ALA A 218 6.89 6.16 20.46
CA ALA A 218 7.15 7.29 19.58
C ALA A 218 7.42 6.88 18.12
N LEU A 219 6.87 7.64 17.16
CA LEU A 219 7.16 7.50 15.73
C LEU A 219 8.58 7.98 15.43
N SER A 220 9.28 7.30 14.52
CA SER A 220 10.58 7.78 14.05
C SER A 220 10.43 9.07 13.25
N VAL A 221 11.54 9.81 13.08
CA VAL A 221 11.55 11.06 12.30
C VAL A 221 11.08 10.84 10.85
N ASP A 222 11.50 9.73 10.22
CA ASP A 222 11.09 9.35 8.86
C ASP A 222 9.59 9.00 8.76
N GLN A 223 8.97 8.63 9.87
CA GLN A 223 7.54 8.35 9.98
C GLN A 223 6.72 9.61 10.31
N GLY A 224 7.32 10.80 10.27
CA GLY A 224 6.60 12.07 10.36
C GLY A 224 6.17 12.45 11.79
N GLY A 225 6.83 11.91 12.82
CA GLY A 225 6.55 12.26 14.22
C GLY A 225 6.64 13.77 14.55
N THR A 226 7.22 14.58 13.66
CA THR A 226 7.29 16.05 13.79
C THR A 226 6.31 16.80 12.88
N GLY A 227 5.59 16.13 11.98
CA GLY A 227 4.71 16.77 10.99
C GLY A 227 5.40 17.60 9.90
N ALA A 228 6.73 17.47 9.70
CA ALA A 228 7.50 18.30 8.78
C ALA A 228 7.86 17.58 7.46
N LYS A 229 7.84 18.31 6.33
CA LYS A 229 8.24 17.81 4.99
C LYS A 229 9.69 18.13 4.60
N THR A 230 10.42 18.87 5.44
CA THR A 230 11.83 19.24 5.22
C THR A 230 12.59 19.12 6.53
N ALA A 231 13.90 18.87 6.46
CA ALA A 231 14.75 18.78 7.64
C ALA A 231 14.75 20.09 8.47
N ALA A 232 14.60 21.25 7.83
CA ALA A 232 14.50 22.54 8.51
C ALA A 232 13.24 22.64 9.37
N ASN A 233 12.08 22.27 8.81
CA ASN A 233 10.80 22.30 9.53
C ASN A 233 10.78 21.24 10.65
N ALA A 234 11.42 20.08 10.45
CA ALA A 234 11.50 19.04 11.47
C ALA A 234 12.28 19.52 12.70
N ARG A 235 13.44 20.16 12.49
CA ARG A 235 14.23 20.78 13.58
C ARG A 235 13.47 21.89 14.30
N SER A 236 12.70 22.70 13.55
CA SER A 236 11.84 23.74 14.14
C SER A 236 10.76 23.13 15.05
N ASN A 237 10.10 22.06 14.60
CA ASN A 237 8.99 21.44 15.33
C ASN A 237 9.44 20.64 16.56
N ILE A 238 10.67 20.10 16.57
CA ILE A 238 11.25 19.46 17.76
C ILE A 238 11.80 20.49 18.75
N GLY A 239 12.03 21.74 18.33
CA GLY A 239 12.63 22.77 19.18
C GLY A 239 14.09 22.49 19.54
N ALA A 240 14.77 21.58 18.80
CA ALA A 240 16.12 21.10 19.12
C ALA A 240 17.20 22.19 19.24
N ALA A 241 16.96 23.38 18.71
CA ALA A 241 17.86 24.53 18.86
C ALA A 241 17.24 25.71 19.64
N ALA A 242 15.94 25.67 19.95
CA ALA A 242 15.22 26.78 20.60
C ALA A 242 15.19 26.66 22.12
N SER A 243 15.25 25.44 22.67
CA SER A 243 15.24 25.19 24.11
C SER A 243 15.85 23.82 24.43
N GLY A 244 16.91 23.78 25.23
CA GLY A 244 17.57 22.54 25.65
C GLY A 244 19.09 22.67 25.73
N SER A 245 19.75 21.67 26.32
CA SER A 245 21.21 21.53 26.27
C SER A 245 21.61 20.97 24.90
N ASN A 246 22.17 21.82 24.04
CA ASN A 246 22.58 21.44 22.68
C ASN A 246 24.00 20.85 22.64
N SER A 247 24.31 19.93 23.55
CA SER A 247 25.65 19.34 23.71
C SER A 247 26.09 18.47 22.53
N ASP A 248 25.16 18.14 21.63
CA ASP A 248 25.36 17.40 20.40
C ASP A 248 25.84 18.26 19.22
N ILE A 249 25.82 19.60 19.33
CA ILE A 249 26.37 20.49 18.31
C ILE A 249 27.90 20.47 18.38
N THR A 250 28.52 19.77 17.44
CA THR A 250 29.99 19.67 17.33
C THR A 250 30.62 20.73 16.43
N SER A 251 29.82 21.42 15.58
CA SER A 251 30.32 22.44 14.65
C SER A 251 29.20 23.39 14.16
N LEU A 252 29.59 24.64 13.82
CA LEU A 252 28.73 25.74 13.35
C LEU A 252 29.20 26.30 11.98
N ASN A 253 29.55 25.44 11.03
CA ASN A 253 30.18 25.81 9.73
C ASN A 253 29.35 26.69 8.77
N GLY A 254 28.11 27.06 9.11
CA GLY A 254 27.17 27.78 8.22
C GLY A 254 26.80 29.20 8.66
N LEU A 255 27.45 29.74 9.69
CA LEU A 255 27.11 31.07 10.22
C LEU A 255 27.58 32.18 9.26
N THR A 256 26.63 32.92 8.71
CA THR A 256 26.89 34.13 7.90
C THR A 256 26.65 35.42 8.68
N LYS A 257 26.09 35.33 9.89
CA LYS A 257 25.90 36.43 10.84
C LYS A 257 26.65 36.14 12.12
N ALA A 258 27.15 37.19 12.77
CA ALA A 258 27.75 37.08 14.09
C ALA A 258 26.72 36.60 15.13
N ILE A 259 27.17 35.81 16.10
CA ILE A 259 26.36 35.36 17.23
C ILE A 259 26.37 36.46 18.29
N ASP A 260 25.22 36.76 18.88
CA ASP A 260 25.12 37.68 20.01
C ASP A 260 25.85 37.12 21.24
N ILE A 261 26.34 38.01 22.11
CA ILE A 261 27.13 37.63 23.29
C ILE A 261 26.39 36.61 24.18
N THR A 262 25.09 36.80 24.37
CA THR A 262 24.23 35.91 25.18
C THR A 262 24.07 34.51 24.58
N GLN A 263 24.36 34.34 23.29
CA GLN A 263 24.25 33.08 22.55
C GLN A 263 25.62 32.46 22.25
N GLY A 264 26.72 33.19 22.44
CA GLY A 264 28.08 32.82 22.02
C GLY A 264 28.75 31.72 22.84
N GLY A 265 28.01 30.93 23.62
CA GLY A 265 28.52 29.78 24.38
C GLY A 265 29.44 30.09 25.56
N THR A 266 29.80 31.36 25.78
CA THR A 266 30.64 31.78 26.92
C THR A 266 29.87 31.93 28.23
N GLY A 267 28.53 31.91 28.20
CA GLY A 267 27.70 32.19 29.38
C GLY A 267 27.70 33.66 29.80
N ALA A 268 28.25 34.55 28.97
CA ALA A 268 28.35 35.97 29.27
C ALA A 268 27.10 36.75 28.84
N THR A 269 26.75 37.80 29.59
CA THR A 269 25.72 38.78 29.20
C THR A 269 26.32 40.10 28.74
N SER A 270 27.65 40.24 28.79
CA SER A 270 28.37 41.45 28.36
C SER A 270 29.66 41.11 27.62
N ALA A 271 30.14 42.05 26.82
CA ALA A 271 31.37 41.87 26.06
C ALA A 271 32.61 41.71 26.96
N ALA A 272 32.58 42.27 28.17
CA ALA A 272 33.67 42.14 29.14
C ALA A 272 33.75 40.71 29.67
N GLN A 273 32.64 40.20 30.19
CA GLN A 273 32.55 38.84 30.71
C GLN A 273 32.83 37.78 29.63
N ALA A 274 32.43 38.03 28.38
CA ALA A 274 32.73 37.12 27.27
C ALA A 274 34.24 37.01 27.00
N ARG A 275 34.97 38.12 27.14
CA ARG A 275 36.44 38.12 27.02
C ARG A 275 37.08 37.40 28.18
N ASP A 276 36.63 37.67 29.40
CA ASP A 276 37.13 37.01 30.62
C ASP A 276 36.97 35.49 30.53
N ASN A 277 35.79 35.02 30.11
CA ASN A 277 35.49 33.58 29.98
C ASN A 277 36.27 32.91 28.84
N LEU A 278 36.72 33.68 27.85
CA LEU A 278 37.56 33.19 26.75
C LEU A 278 39.06 33.39 27.03
N PHE A 279 39.43 33.94 28.18
CA PHE A 279 40.79 34.39 28.49
C PHE A 279 41.36 35.31 27.40
N ALA A 280 40.49 36.09 26.76
CA ALA A 280 40.88 37.03 25.71
C ALA A 280 41.25 38.38 26.34
N ALA A 281 42.43 38.88 26.00
CA ALA A 281 42.92 40.14 26.55
C ALA A 281 41.98 41.32 26.21
N GLY A 282 41.66 42.13 27.21
CA GLY A 282 40.82 43.32 27.05
C GLY A 282 41.52 44.43 26.27
N ARG A 283 40.77 45.40 25.74
CA ARG A 283 41.41 46.63 25.24
C ARG A 283 42.09 47.35 26.42
N ASN A 284 43.41 47.54 26.31
CA ASN A 284 44.27 48.36 27.18
C ASN A 284 44.73 47.77 28.54
N ALA A 285 44.40 46.51 28.86
CA ALA A 285 44.92 45.84 30.06
C ALA A 285 45.11 44.35 29.78
N ASN A 286 46.37 43.96 29.57
CA ASN A 286 46.77 42.59 29.22
C ASN A 286 47.76 42.04 30.26
N SER A 287 47.45 42.22 31.54
CA SER A 287 48.31 41.76 32.64
C SER A 287 48.47 40.23 32.71
N ASP A 288 47.58 39.52 32.02
CA ASP A 288 47.56 38.07 31.82
C ASP A 288 48.57 37.56 30.77
N ILE A 289 49.10 38.43 29.91
CA ILE A 289 50.13 38.06 28.93
C ILE A 289 51.49 37.95 29.62
N THR A 290 51.95 36.72 29.85
CA THR A 290 53.26 36.42 30.45
C THR A 290 54.36 36.12 29.43
N SER A 291 54.02 35.93 28.14
CA SER A 291 54.97 35.66 27.05
C SER A 291 54.44 36.16 25.70
N LEU A 292 55.34 36.69 24.85
CA LEU A 292 55.06 37.13 23.46
C LEU A 292 55.99 36.45 22.44
N SER A 293 56.23 35.15 22.57
CA SER A 293 57.22 34.41 21.76
C SER A 293 56.96 34.38 20.24
N GLY A 294 55.79 34.81 19.76
CA GLY A 294 55.42 34.84 18.34
C GLY A 294 55.52 36.21 17.66
N LEU A 295 55.96 37.26 18.37
CA LEU A 295 55.99 38.61 17.82
C LEU A 295 57.23 38.81 16.92
N THR A 296 57.02 39.08 15.63
CA THR A 296 58.11 39.31 14.65
C THR A 296 58.41 40.78 14.40
N THR A 297 57.68 41.70 15.03
CA THR A 297 57.84 43.16 14.91
C THR A 297 58.14 43.79 16.27
N ALA A 298 58.97 44.84 16.28
CA ALA A 298 59.31 45.54 17.52
C ALA A 298 58.09 46.25 18.14
N LEU A 299 57.99 46.24 19.47
CA LEU A 299 57.00 47.02 20.20
C LEU A 299 57.38 48.50 20.20
N SER A 300 56.40 49.39 19.98
CA SER A 300 56.65 50.82 20.19
C SER A 300 56.88 51.12 21.68
N VAL A 301 57.51 52.25 22.01
CA VAL A 301 57.81 52.63 23.40
C VAL A 301 56.56 52.57 24.31
N PRO A 302 55.39 53.14 23.94
CA PRO A 302 54.16 53.01 24.74
C PRO A 302 53.60 51.58 24.88
N GLN A 303 53.96 50.68 23.96
CA GLN A 303 53.48 49.29 23.92
C GLN A 303 54.50 48.32 24.54
N GLY A 304 55.75 48.75 24.73
CA GLY A 304 56.81 47.99 25.37
C GLY A 304 56.70 48.04 26.89
N GLY A 305 57.13 46.96 27.55
CA GLY A 305 57.14 46.80 29.01
C GLY A 305 58.04 47.76 29.80
N THR A 306 58.44 48.89 29.22
CA THR A 306 59.21 49.95 29.90
C THR A 306 58.32 50.86 30.73
N GLY A 307 56.99 50.84 30.56
CA GLY A 307 56.06 51.71 31.28
C GLY A 307 56.18 53.21 30.91
N ALA A 308 56.91 53.54 29.85
CA ALA A 308 57.19 54.92 29.44
C ALA A 308 56.53 55.26 28.10
N LYS A 309 56.13 56.54 27.93
CA LYS A 309 55.59 57.06 26.66
C LYS A 309 56.64 57.77 25.79
N THR A 310 57.85 57.98 26.31
CA THR A 310 58.95 58.68 25.62
C THR A 310 60.24 57.87 25.66
N ALA A 311 61.10 58.03 24.67
CA ALA A 311 62.39 57.32 24.61
C ALA A 311 63.30 57.65 25.80
N THR A 312 63.24 58.89 26.32
CA THR A 312 64.01 59.31 27.50
C THR A 312 63.56 58.59 28.77
N ALA A 313 62.25 58.54 29.03
CA ALA A 313 61.73 57.81 30.18
C ALA A 313 61.92 56.29 30.04
N ALA A 314 61.84 55.75 28.82
CA ALA A 314 62.10 54.34 28.57
C ALA A 314 63.56 53.96 28.88
N ARG A 315 64.52 54.79 28.46
CA ARG A 315 65.93 54.62 28.80
C ARG A 315 66.16 54.71 30.32
N ALA A 316 65.53 55.66 31.00
CA ALA A 316 65.62 55.79 32.45
C ALA A 316 65.12 54.52 33.17
N ASN A 317 63.96 53.98 32.77
CA ASN A 317 63.39 52.78 33.37
C ASN A 317 64.21 51.51 33.08
N LEU A 318 65.05 51.53 32.05
CA LEU A 318 65.98 50.45 31.71
C LEU A 318 67.42 50.69 32.22
N PHE A 319 67.67 51.79 32.94
CA PHE A 319 69.02 52.22 33.35
C PHE A 319 70.00 52.37 32.16
N ALA A 320 69.50 52.71 30.97
CA ALA A 320 70.30 52.93 29.78
C ALA A 320 70.77 54.40 29.69
N GLY A 321 72.08 54.61 29.50
CA GLY A 321 72.68 55.94 29.33
C GLY A 321 72.22 56.68 28.06
N GLY A 322 72.46 57.98 28.03
CA GLY A 322 72.26 58.85 26.88
C GLY A 322 73.24 58.53 25.75
N ILE A 323 72.84 58.84 24.52
CA ILE A 323 73.67 58.61 23.32
C ILE A 323 74.68 59.77 23.20
N PRO A 324 76.00 59.54 23.29
CA PRO A 324 77.00 60.60 23.11
C PRO A 324 76.93 61.23 21.73
N THR A 325 77.34 62.49 21.62
CA THR A 325 77.47 63.20 20.32
C THR A 325 78.93 63.47 20.00
N ALA A 326 79.30 63.50 18.72
CA ALA A 326 80.68 63.72 18.31
C ALA A 326 80.80 64.33 16.91
N LEU A 327 81.89 65.06 16.68
CA LEU A 327 82.41 65.40 15.36
C LEU A 327 83.71 64.61 15.14
N ASN A 328 83.65 63.58 14.31
CA ASN A 328 84.83 62.77 13.97
C ASN A 328 85.58 63.40 12.79
N SER A 329 86.49 64.33 13.08
CA SER A 329 87.32 64.98 12.07
C SER A 329 88.76 65.17 12.58
N ALA A 330 89.69 65.58 11.71
CA ALA A 330 91.06 65.85 12.12
C ALA A 330 91.16 66.89 13.27
N GLN A 331 90.19 67.80 13.37
CA GLN A 331 89.94 68.62 14.55
C GLN A 331 88.51 68.40 15.04
N GLY A 332 88.35 67.47 15.98
CA GLY A 332 87.07 66.90 16.35
C GLY A 332 86.76 67.01 17.83
N TRP A 333 85.58 66.54 18.20
CA TRP A 333 85.15 66.47 19.58
C TRP A 333 84.20 65.30 19.82
N TRP A 334 84.13 64.84 21.06
CA TRP A 334 83.15 63.88 21.57
C TRP A 334 82.57 64.41 22.88
N LYS A 335 81.26 64.27 23.07
CA LYS A 335 80.53 64.73 24.26
C LYS A 335 79.69 63.60 24.83
N CYS A 336 79.94 63.27 26.09
CA CYS A 336 79.10 62.36 26.88
C CYS A 336 77.72 62.99 27.09
N ALA A 337 76.66 62.29 26.69
CA ALA A 337 75.29 62.75 26.89
C ALA A 337 74.82 62.63 28.35
N ASP A 338 75.39 61.70 29.13
CA ASP A 338 75.03 61.50 30.55
C ASP A 338 75.69 62.54 31.46
N THR A 339 77.00 62.75 31.29
CA THR A 339 77.80 63.57 32.23
C THR A 339 78.12 64.97 31.71
N GLY A 340 77.87 65.22 30.41
CA GLY A 340 78.24 66.47 29.75
C GLY A 340 79.74 66.63 29.47
N ARG A 341 80.59 65.66 29.84
CA ARG A 341 82.05 65.70 29.58
C ARG A 341 82.34 65.77 28.09
N ILE A 342 83.20 66.70 27.70
CA ILE A 342 83.63 66.94 26.32
C ILE A 342 85.13 66.67 26.21
N PHE A 343 85.49 65.92 25.18
CA PHE A 343 86.87 65.66 24.77
C PHE A 343 87.03 66.24 23.38
N GLN A 344 87.97 67.14 23.18
CA GLN A 344 88.25 67.79 21.91
C GLN A 344 89.68 67.50 21.50
N HIS A 345 89.92 67.25 20.23
CA HIS A 345 91.24 66.91 19.74
C HIS A 345 91.55 67.64 18.45
N GLY A 346 92.83 67.76 18.15
CA GLY A 346 93.27 68.32 16.89
C GLY A 346 94.78 68.34 16.74
N LYS A 347 95.21 68.89 15.60
CA LYS A 347 96.61 69.14 15.30
C LYS A 347 96.76 70.57 14.79
N VAL A 348 97.69 71.31 15.35
CA VAL A 348 97.92 72.72 15.03
C VAL A 348 99.41 73.04 14.99
N THR A 349 99.81 73.98 14.14
CA THR A 349 101.15 74.55 14.15
C THR A 349 101.14 75.85 14.95
N ILE A 350 101.95 75.92 16.00
CA ILE A 350 102.02 77.05 16.93
C ILE A 350 103.39 77.73 16.90
N THR A 351 103.40 79.05 17.07
CA THR A 351 104.59 79.85 17.41
C THR A 351 104.43 80.42 18.82
N SER A 352 105.52 80.86 19.46
CA SER A 352 105.44 81.42 20.82
C SER A 352 104.43 82.58 20.89
N GLY A 353 103.44 82.48 21.77
CA GLY A 353 102.33 83.44 21.90
C GLY A 353 101.09 83.11 21.07
N SER A 354 101.09 82.03 20.29
CA SER A 354 99.91 81.57 19.55
C SER A 354 98.81 81.01 20.45
N GLN A 355 97.57 81.16 19.99
CA GLN A 355 96.39 80.55 20.57
C GLN A 355 95.85 79.46 19.65
N LEU A 356 95.46 78.34 20.22
CA LEU A 356 94.71 77.27 19.56
C LEU A 356 93.25 77.38 19.96
N THR A 357 92.38 77.62 18.98
CA THR A 357 90.94 77.58 19.19
C THR A 357 90.44 76.12 19.17
N PHE A 358 89.62 75.75 20.15
CA PHE A 358 88.98 74.44 20.19
C PHE A 358 87.85 74.34 19.15
N PRO A 359 87.55 73.14 18.62
CA PRO A 359 86.47 72.91 17.66
C PRO A 359 85.10 73.43 18.12
N ILE A 360 84.80 73.32 19.40
CA ILE A 360 83.65 73.92 20.07
C ILE A 360 84.08 74.56 21.39
N ALA A 361 83.32 75.54 21.88
CA ALA A 361 83.53 76.06 23.23
C ALA A 361 83.14 74.99 24.27
N PHE A 362 83.96 74.80 25.29
CA PHE A 362 83.52 74.12 26.51
C PHE A 362 82.46 75.00 27.20
N PRO A 363 81.24 74.51 27.42
CA PRO A 363 80.15 75.31 27.99
C PRO A 363 80.50 75.96 29.34
N ASN A 364 81.29 75.29 30.18
CA ASN A 364 81.63 75.76 31.51
C ASN A 364 83.14 75.98 31.67
N ALA A 365 83.95 74.95 31.45
CA ALA A 365 85.40 75.03 31.70
C ALA A 365 86.21 74.01 30.89
N CYS A 366 87.45 74.39 30.54
CA CYS A 366 88.48 73.44 30.12
C CYS A 366 89.27 73.00 31.36
N PHE A 367 89.23 71.71 31.66
CA PHE A 367 89.88 71.12 32.83
C PHE A 367 91.32 70.71 32.56
N ALA A 368 91.62 70.21 31.36
CA ALA A 368 92.95 69.77 30.99
C ALA A 368 93.21 69.96 29.50
N VAL A 369 94.43 70.33 29.14
CA VAL A 369 94.92 70.30 27.76
C VAL A 369 96.21 69.50 27.76
N ILE A 370 96.18 68.39 27.07
CA ILE A 370 97.32 67.48 26.91
C ILE A 370 97.83 67.68 25.50
N MET A 371 99.14 67.85 25.35
CA MET A 371 99.78 68.04 24.05
C MET A 371 100.77 66.94 23.77
N THR A 372 101.03 66.73 22.48
CA THR A 372 102.07 65.85 22.00
C THR A 372 102.82 66.56 20.88
N ASP A 373 104.14 66.66 21.02
CA ASP A 373 105.00 67.16 19.94
C ASP A 373 104.91 66.20 18.75
N ASN A 374 104.64 66.74 17.57
CA ASN A 374 104.53 65.98 16.33
C ASN A 374 105.70 66.24 15.36
N ASP A 375 106.63 67.13 15.72
CA ASP A 375 107.80 67.49 14.91
C ASP A 375 109.11 66.85 15.41
N GLY A 376 109.13 66.31 16.63
CA GLY A 376 110.25 65.58 17.22
C GLY A 376 111.27 66.49 17.91
N TYR A 377 111.42 66.30 19.23
CA TYR A 377 112.37 66.99 20.11
C TYR A 377 112.24 68.52 20.18
N LYS A 378 111.04 69.08 19.91
CA LYS A 378 110.77 70.52 20.11
C LYS A 378 110.09 70.78 21.46
N VAL A 379 110.56 71.79 22.19
CA VAL A 379 109.98 72.19 23.48
C VAL A 379 108.71 73.02 23.24
N ALA A 380 107.56 72.51 23.68
CA ALA A 380 106.29 73.22 23.71
C ALA A 380 105.68 73.18 25.12
N GLY A 381 105.13 74.31 25.58
CA GLY A 381 104.53 74.45 26.91
C GLY A 381 103.12 75.03 26.84
N LEU A 382 102.25 74.57 27.74
CA LEU A 382 100.92 75.14 27.96
C LEU A 382 101.00 76.30 28.95
N LEU A 383 100.48 77.46 28.55
CA LEU A 383 100.41 78.65 29.42
C LEU A 383 99.06 78.75 30.16
N GLY A 384 98.02 78.13 29.62
CA GLY A 384 96.68 78.10 30.20
C GLY A 384 95.62 77.80 29.15
N ALA A 385 94.41 77.48 29.61
CA ALA A 385 93.27 77.20 28.75
C ALA A 385 92.05 78.00 29.21
N THR A 386 91.25 78.43 28.25
CA THR A 386 89.93 79.04 28.43
C THR A 386 88.86 78.05 27.97
N THR A 387 87.60 78.48 27.91
CA THR A 387 86.54 77.66 27.31
C THR A 387 86.66 77.52 25.80
N THR A 388 87.34 78.44 25.11
CA THR A 388 87.36 78.50 23.64
C THR A 388 88.74 78.25 23.04
N TYR A 389 89.82 78.49 23.79
CA TYR A 389 91.17 78.30 23.28
C TYR A 389 92.17 77.93 24.38
N ALA A 390 93.31 77.38 23.97
CA ALA A 390 94.50 77.21 24.80
C ALA A 390 95.66 78.04 24.27
N SER A 391 96.44 78.61 25.19
CA SER A 391 97.63 79.41 24.87
C SER A 391 98.89 78.58 25.08
N PHE A 392 99.85 78.69 24.16
CA PHE A 392 101.07 77.90 24.20
C PHE A 392 102.33 78.75 24.01
N THR A 393 103.46 78.19 24.44
CA THR A 393 104.80 78.73 24.19
C THR A 393 105.68 77.68 23.52
N SER A 394 106.63 78.11 22.68
CA SER A 394 107.65 77.24 22.09
C SER A 394 109.05 77.76 22.41
N GLY A 395 109.96 76.87 22.79
CA GLY A 395 111.32 77.22 23.25
C GLY A 395 112.33 77.46 22.13
N SER A 396 112.03 77.08 20.88
CA SER A 396 113.03 77.01 19.78
C SER A 396 112.98 78.17 18.78
N GLY A 397 112.28 79.28 19.06
CA GLY A 397 112.18 80.45 18.17
C GLY A 397 111.50 80.18 16.81
N GLY A 398 110.99 78.97 16.57
CA GLY A 398 110.34 78.53 15.33
C GLY A 398 108.99 77.85 15.58
N ALA A 399 108.27 77.59 14.49
CA ALA A 399 106.97 76.93 14.53
C ALA A 399 107.08 75.44 14.95
N VAL A 400 106.17 74.99 15.82
CA VAL A 400 106.06 73.60 16.31
C VAL A 400 104.66 73.09 16.00
N THR A 401 104.55 71.94 15.33
CA THR A 401 103.26 71.27 15.17
C THR A 401 102.97 70.34 16.35
N VAL A 402 101.87 70.59 17.04
CA VAL A 402 101.41 69.82 18.21
C VAL A 402 100.07 69.16 17.94
N GLY A 403 99.94 67.90 18.33
CA GLY A 403 98.66 67.26 18.57
C GLY A 403 98.15 67.63 19.95
N TYR A 404 96.85 67.79 20.14
CA TYR A 404 96.27 68.07 21.45
C TYR A 404 95.01 67.26 21.74
N LEU A 405 94.76 67.03 23.03
CA LEU A 405 93.52 66.56 23.60
C LEU A 405 93.13 67.52 24.74
N ALA A 406 92.04 68.27 24.54
CA ALA A 406 91.45 69.13 25.54
C ALA A 406 90.22 68.46 26.15
N ILE A 407 90.08 68.53 27.47
CA ILE A 407 89.00 67.90 28.23
C ILE A 407 88.29 68.99 29.03
N GLY A 408 86.97 69.01 28.97
CA GLY A 408 86.14 69.99 29.66
C GLY A 408 84.68 69.55 29.75
N TYR A 409 83.79 70.48 30.05
CA TYR A 409 82.34 70.24 30.14
C TYR A 409 81.55 71.55 30.04
#